data_AF-A0A7C5Z5Y0-F1
#
_entry.id   AF-A0A7C5Z5Y0-F1
#
_cell.length_a   1.000
_cell.length_b   1.000
_cell.length_c   1.000
_cell.angle_alpha   90.00
_cell.angle_beta   90.00
_cell.angle_gamma   90.00
#
_symmetry.space_group_name_H-M   'P 1'
#
loop_
_entity.id
_entity.type
_entity.pdbx_description
1 polymer ?
#
loop_
_entity_poly.entity_id
_entity_poly.type
_entity_poly.pdbx_seq_one_letter_code
_entity_poly.pdbx_strand_id
1 'polypeptide(L)'
;MNEFEKSTEFEFRKALDLSGKKLKHVSEILKVEYQEENFLIEKLIPHPSISMVSGFPGSGKTWFLLKMAKCLAGEAFFLNSDFQIKENCGVGIFEEENGEKELKKRLLKLGLTENTSLPIFISSFSGLKIDKKRRIGIYT
;
A
#
# COMPACT_ATOMS: atom_id res chain seq x y z
N MET A 1 -34.59 -23.80 0.11
CA MET A 1 -35.03 -22.62 0.86
C MET A 1 -36.55 -22.56 0.82
N ASN A 2 -37.20 -22.66 1.98
CA ASN A 2 -38.67 -22.60 2.07
C ASN A 2 -39.17 -21.16 1.94
N GLU A 3 -40.49 -20.96 1.83
CA GLU A 3 -41.09 -19.62 1.64
C GLU A 3 -40.87 -18.68 2.83
N PHE A 4 -40.77 -19.21 4.05
CA PHE A 4 -40.52 -18.45 5.27
C PHE A 4 -39.08 -17.88 5.30
N GLU A 5 -38.09 -18.68 4.91
CA GLU A 5 -36.69 -18.27 4.79
C GLU A 5 -36.51 -17.17 3.72
N LYS A 6 -37.23 -17.29 2.58
CA LYS A 6 -37.23 -16.26 1.52
C LYS A 6 -37.83 -14.94 2.00
N SER A 7 -38.94 -14.99 2.74
CA SER A 7 -39.58 -13.82 3.33
C SER A 7 -38.68 -13.11 4.35
N THR A 8 -37.98 -13.88 5.19
CA THR A 8 -37.10 -13.34 6.23
C THR A 8 -35.83 -12.72 5.63
N GLU A 9 -35.24 -13.34 4.60
CA GLU A 9 -34.09 -12.77 3.88
C GLU A 9 -34.46 -11.47 3.15
N PHE A 10 -35.65 -11.38 2.57
CA PHE A 10 -36.12 -10.17 1.89
C PHE A 10 -36.25 -8.98 2.86
N GLU A 11 -36.91 -9.17 4.01
CA GLU A 11 -37.04 -8.12 5.03
C GLU A 11 -35.69 -7.73 5.64
N PHE A 12 -34.80 -8.70 5.85
CA PHE A 12 -33.44 -8.43 6.34
C PHE A 12 -32.63 -7.59 5.33
N ARG A 13 -32.66 -7.93 4.04
CA ARG A 13 -31.99 -7.16 2.98
C ARG A 13 -32.57 -5.76 2.83
N LYS A 14 -33.87 -5.59 3.02
CA LYS A 14 -34.56 -4.29 3.01
C LYS A 14 -34.19 -3.43 4.22
N ALA A 15 -34.05 -4.03 5.41
CA ALA A 15 -33.60 -3.34 6.62
C ALA A 15 -32.11 -2.94 6.57
N LEU A 16 -31.33 -3.66 5.76
CA LEU A 16 -29.89 -3.46 5.56
C LEU A 16 -29.55 -2.49 4.41
N ASP A 17 -30.49 -1.63 3.98
CA ASP A 17 -30.26 -0.60 2.96
C ASP A 17 -29.18 0.41 3.42
N LEU A 18 -27.93 -0.02 3.26
CA LEU A 18 -26.73 0.65 3.67
C LEU A 18 -26.02 1.12 2.41
N SER A 19 -26.28 2.37 2.02
CA SER A 19 -25.36 3.19 1.22
C SER A 19 -24.97 2.64 -0.17
N GLY A 20 -25.85 1.88 -0.85
CA GLY A 20 -25.58 1.38 -2.20
C GLY A 20 -24.54 0.25 -2.28
N LYS A 21 -24.25 -0.42 -1.16
CA LYS A 21 -23.33 -1.57 -1.14
C LYS A 21 -24.07 -2.87 -1.47
N LYS A 22 -23.52 -3.67 -2.38
CA LYS A 22 -24.05 -4.99 -2.71
C LYS A 22 -23.75 -5.98 -1.59
N LEU A 23 -24.80 -6.51 -0.96
CA LEU A 23 -24.69 -7.53 0.09
C LEU A 23 -24.70 -8.93 -0.53
N LYS A 24 -23.75 -9.76 -0.09
CA LYS A 24 -23.67 -11.19 -0.41
C LYS A 24 -24.04 -11.99 0.83
N HIS A 25 -24.89 -13.00 0.65
CA HIS A 25 -25.11 -14.03 1.65
C HIS A 25 -23.84 -14.86 1.85
N VAL A 26 -23.63 -15.42 3.05
CA VAL A 26 -22.42 -16.17 3.39
C VAL A 26 -22.19 -17.34 2.42
N SER A 27 -23.24 -18.06 2.02
CA SER A 27 -23.12 -19.14 1.04
C SER A 27 -22.67 -18.68 -0.34
N GLU A 28 -22.91 -17.42 -0.71
CA GLU A 28 -22.40 -16.85 -1.96
C GLU A 28 -20.88 -16.60 -1.88
N ILE A 29 -20.36 -16.28 -0.69
CA ILE A 29 -18.92 -16.10 -0.46
C ILE A 29 -18.22 -17.47 -0.46
N LEU A 30 -18.79 -18.45 0.25
CA LEU A 30 -18.19 -19.78 0.41
C LEU A 30 -18.15 -20.61 -0.89
N LYS A 31 -18.94 -20.25 -1.90
CA LYS A 31 -18.94 -20.90 -3.22
C LYS A 31 -17.87 -20.34 -4.17
N VAL A 32 -17.23 -19.23 -3.81
CA VAL A 32 -16.19 -18.62 -4.64
C VAL A 32 -14.90 -19.39 -4.41
N GLU A 33 -14.34 -19.94 -5.48
CA GLU A 33 -12.96 -20.43 -5.48
C GLU A 33 -12.02 -19.23 -5.57
N TYR A 34 -11.28 -18.98 -4.50
CA TYR A 34 -10.21 -17.99 -4.49
C TYR A 34 -8.89 -18.69 -4.84
N GLN A 35 -8.03 -18.02 -5.60
CA GLN A 35 -6.65 -18.47 -5.76
C GLN A 35 -5.93 -18.44 -4.41
N GLU A 36 -4.87 -19.24 -4.27
CA GLU A 36 -4.01 -19.17 -3.09
C GLU A 36 -3.51 -17.75 -2.85
N GLU A 37 -3.28 -17.42 -1.57
CA GLU A 37 -2.77 -16.11 -1.17
C GLU A 37 -1.46 -15.80 -1.90
N ASN A 38 -1.51 -14.78 -2.75
CA ASN A 38 -0.32 -14.23 -3.39
C ASN A 38 0.24 -13.11 -2.51
N PHE A 39 1.56 -13.02 -2.42
CA PHE A 39 2.26 -12.00 -1.64
C PHE A 39 3.23 -11.25 -2.54
N LEU A 40 3.25 -9.92 -2.45
CA LEU A 40 4.33 -9.12 -3.02
C LEU A 40 5.62 -9.29 -2.19
N ILE A 41 5.46 -9.33 -0.86
CA ILE A 41 6.50 -9.69 0.11
C ILE A 41 5.94 -10.80 0.99
N GLU A 42 6.56 -11.97 0.97
CA GLU A 42 6.11 -13.16 1.70
C GLU A 42 5.75 -12.82 3.15
N LYS A 43 4.57 -13.25 3.60
CA LYS A 43 4.00 -13.05 4.95
C LYS A 43 3.79 -11.59 5.39
N LEU A 44 4.06 -10.60 4.53
CA LEU A 44 4.01 -9.19 4.91
C LEU A 44 3.03 -8.38 4.06
N ILE A 45 3.12 -8.46 2.73
CA ILE A 45 2.31 -7.64 1.82
C ILE A 45 1.52 -8.57 0.89
N PRO A 46 0.23 -8.84 1.16
CA PRO A 46 -0.63 -9.61 0.26
C PRO A 46 -0.82 -8.90 -1.09
N HIS A 47 -1.13 -9.64 -2.14
CA HIS A 47 -1.36 -9.12 -3.48
C HIS A 47 -2.64 -9.72 -4.10
N PRO A 48 -3.58 -8.90 -4.61
CA PRO A 48 -3.63 -7.43 -4.56
C PRO A 48 -4.12 -6.94 -3.19
N SER A 49 -3.45 -5.94 -2.59
CA SER A 49 -3.90 -5.33 -1.33
C SER A 49 -3.46 -3.87 -1.18
N ILE A 50 -4.03 -3.20 -0.18
CA ILE A 50 -3.53 -1.93 0.35
C ILE A 50 -3.04 -2.20 1.77
N SER A 51 -1.77 -1.90 2.02
CA SER A 51 -1.12 -2.08 3.32
C SER A 51 -0.72 -0.73 3.90
N MET A 52 -0.84 -0.56 5.22
CA MET A 52 -0.49 0.68 5.92
C MET A 52 0.58 0.40 6.97
N VAL A 53 1.65 1.20 6.95
CA VAL A 53 2.70 1.19 7.98
C VAL A 53 2.52 2.40 8.89
N SER A 54 2.24 2.15 10.17
CA SER A 54 2.00 3.20 11.17
C SER A 54 3.01 3.12 12.32
N GLY A 55 3.14 4.21 13.07
CA GLY A 55 4.07 4.31 14.19
C GLY A 55 4.38 5.76 14.55
N PHE A 56 4.95 5.98 15.74
CA PHE A 56 5.31 7.30 16.24
C PHE A 56 6.30 8.06 15.32
N PRO A 57 6.37 9.40 15.39
CA PRO A 57 7.44 10.16 14.75
C PRO A 57 8.81 9.62 15.15
N GLY A 58 9.74 9.55 14.19
CA GLY A 58 11.09 9.02 14.44
C GLY A 58 11.19 7.48 14.55
N SER A 59 10.09 6.73 14.44
CA SER A 59 10.12 5.25 14.54
C SER A 59 10.76 4.52 13.34
N GLY A 60 11.29 5.26 12.37
CA GLY A 60 11.95 4.68 11.20
C GLY A 60 11.04 4.26 10.05
N LYS A 61 9.76 4.68 10.02
CA LYS A 61 8.83 4.35 8.91
C LYS A 61 9.41 4.65 7.53
N THR A 62 10.00 5.83 7.34
CA THR A 62 10.60 6.18 6.04
C THR A 62 11.78 5.26 5.69
N TRP A 63 12.60 4.86 6.66
CA TRP A 63 13.67 3.89 6.42
C TRP A 63 13.13 2.53 6.02
N PHE A 64 12.09 2.07 6.72
CA PHE A 64 11.40 0.83 6.42
C PHE A 64 10.83 0.82 4.99
N LEU A 65 10.14 1.90 4.60
CA LEU A 65 9.57 2.06 3.26
C LEU A 65 10.65 2.17 2.17
N LEU A 66 11.71 2.93 2.40
CA LEU A 66 12.80 3.07 1.41
C LEU A 66 13.58 1.76 1.23
N LYS A 67 13.83 1.00 2.32
CA LYS A 67 14.41 -0.34 2.23
C LYS A 67 13.49 -1.29 1.49
N MET A 68 12.18 -1.23 1.76
CA MET A 68 11.18 -2.05 1.07
C MET A 68 11.20 -1.79 -0.44
N ALA A 69 11.21 -0.51 -0.84
CA ALA A 69 11.30 -0.12 -2.24
C ALA A 69 12.58 -0.64 -2.91
N LYS A 70 13.73 -0.55 -2.23
CA LYS A 70 14.99 -1.11 -2.73
C LYS A 70 14.89 -2.61 -2.97
N CYS A 71 14.31 -3.35 -2.02
CA CYS A 71 14.19 -4.81 -2.13
C CYS A 71 13.23 -5.21 -3.25
N LEU A 72 12.04 -4.60 -3.29
CA LEU A 72 11.07 -4.83 -4.37
C LEU A 72 11.64 -4.54 -5.76
N ALA A 73 12.58 -3.59 -5.86
CA ALA A 73 13.18 -3.23 -7.14
C ALA A 73 14.29 -4.19 -7.61
N GLY A 74 14.82 -5.07 -6.76
CA GLY A 74 15.89 -5.98 -7.19
C GLY A 74 16.65 -6.79 -6.14
N GLU A 75 16.24 -6.82 -4.87
CA GLU A 75 16.85 -7.73 -3.87
C GLU A 75 15.91 -8.90 -3.57
N ALA A 76 16.46 -10.10 -3.34
CA ALA A 76 15.63 -11.30 -3.11
C ALA A 76 14.88 -11.30 -1.77
N PHE A 77 15.34 -10.51 -0.78
CA PHE A 77 14.83 -10.53 0.58
C PHE A 77 14.74 -9.13 1.16
N PHE A 78 13.66 -8.85 1.90
CA PHE A 78 13.46 -7.56 2.55
C PHE A 78 14.28 -7.39 3.84
N LEU A 79 14.09 -8.29 4.82
CA LEU A 79 14.79 -8.26 6.12
C LEU A 79 15.68 -9.49 6.33
N ASN A 80 15.12 -10.67 6.07
CA ASN A 80 15.77 -11.97 6.17
C ASN A 80 15.11 -12.93 5.18
N SER A 81 15.50 -14.20 5.21
CA SER A 81 14.96 -15.25 4.32
C SER A 81 13.46 -15.50 4.45
N ASP A 82 12.82 -15.09 5.56
CA ASP A 82 11.38 -15.28 5.76
C ASP A 82 10.52 -14.28 4.97
N PHE A 83 11.12 -13.16 4.55
CA PHE A 83 10.46 -12.07 3.82
C PHE A 83 10.97 -11.99 2.38
N GLN A 84 10.75 -13.08 1.63
CA GLN A 84 11.14 -13.18 0.24
C GLN A 84 10.31 -12.24 -0.65
N ILE A 85 10.99 -11.61 -1.61
CA ILE A 85 10.34 -10.90 -2.71
C ILE A 85 9.93 -11.93 -3.78
N LYS A 86 8.63 -12.07 -4.05
CA LYS A 86 8.14 -13.05 -5.04
C LYS A 86 8.48 -12.65 -6.46
N GLU A 87 8.34 -11.37 -6.76
CA GLU A 87 8.60 -10.78 -8.06
C GLU A 87 9.16 -9.37 -7.90
N ASN A 88 10.25 -9.06 -8.60
CA ASN A 88 10.81 -7.71 -8.62
C ASN A 88 9.92 -6.80 -9.49
N CYS A 89 9.70 -5.57 -9.05
CA CYS A 89 8.84 -4.62 -9.74
C CYS A 89 9.37 -3.19 -9.68
N GLY A 90 8.86 -2.33 -10.56
CA GLY A 90 9.10 -0.89 -10.47
C GLY A 90 8.37 -0.29 -9.27
N VAL A 91 9.04 0.60 -8.54
CA VAL A 91 8.50 1.20 -7.31
C VAL A 91 8.38 2.71 -7.46
N GLY A 92 7.18 3.24 -7.26
CA GLY A 92 6.91 4.67 -7.14
C GLY A 92 6.77 5.10 -5.68
N ILE A 93 7.48 6.15 -5.26
CA ILE A 93 7.38 6.73 -3.93
C ILE A 93 6.90 8.18 -4.05
N PHE A 94 5.85 8.52 -3.31
CA PHE A 94 5.36 9.89 -3.15
C PHE A 94 5.70 10.36 -1.72
N GLU A 95 6.73 11.20 -1.60
CA GLU A 95 7.27 11.70 -0.34
C GLU A 95 6.83 13.15 -0.13
N GLU A 96 5.85 13.36 0.75
CA GLU A 96 5.23 14.66 0.99
C GLU A 96 5.77 15.40 2.23
N GLU A 97 6.60 14.75 3.06
CA GLU A 97 7.06 15.30 4.34
C GLU A 97 8.50 15.84 4.25
N ASN A 98 9.39 15.12 3.56
CA ASN A 98 10.82 15.38 3.56
C ASN A 98 11.31 16.03 2.26
N GLY A 99 12.28 16.93 2.37
CA GLY A 99 12.91 17.57 1.22
C GLY A 99 13.94 16.68 0.54
N GLU A 100 14.21 16.94 -0.74
CA GLU A 100 15.17 16.18 -1.56
C GLU A 100 16.55 16.03 -0.90
N LYS A 101 17.02 17.04 -0.15
CA LYS A 101 18.30 16.99 0.55
C LYS A 101 18.36 15.86 1.59
N GLU A 102 17.31 15.70 2.40
CA GLU A 102 17.27 14.64 3.42
C GLU A 102 17.02 13.28 2.77
N LEU A 103 16.17 13.24 1.74
CA LEU A 103 15.93 12.04 0.95
C LEU A 103 17.24 11.52 0.32
N LYS A 104 18.02 12.38 -0.34
CA LYS A 104 19.33 12.04 -0.93
C LYS A 104 20.26 11.39 0.08
N LYS A 105 20.36 11.95 1.29
CA LYS A 105 21.19 11.37 2.37
C LYS A 105 20.73 9.96 2.75
N ARG A 106 19.42 9.72 2.80
CA ARG A 106 18.85 8.40 3.14
C ARG A 106 19.11 7.38 2.04
N LEU A 107 18.91 7.76 0.78
CA LEU A 107 19.17 6.92 -0.39
C LEU A 107 20.64 6.49 -0.46
N LEU A 108 21.57 7.42 -0.28
CA LEU A 108 23.01 7.13 -0.24
C LEU A 108 23.36 6.13 0.88
N LYS A 109 22.76 6.29 2.07
CA LYS A 109 22.95 5.35 3.19
C LYS A 109 22.37 3.95 2.94
N LEU A 110 21.42 3.82 2.01
CA LEU A 110 20.91 2.52 1.54
C LEU A 110 21.78 1.89 0.44
N GLY A 111 22.86 2.57 0.04
CA GLY A 111 23.77 2.15 -1.03
C GLY A 111 23.26 2.48 -2.44
N LEU A 112 22.27 3.36 -2.57
CA LEU A 112 21.82 3.86 -3.87
C LEU A 112 22.71 5.02 -4.30
N THR A 113 23.10 5.04 -5.56
CA THR A 113 24.03 6.02 -6.15
C THR A 113 23.45 6.54 -7.46
N GLU A 114 24.09 7.54 -8.06
CA GLU A 114 23.79 8.04 -9.39
C GLU A 114 23.85 6.97 -10.49
N ASN A 115 24.57 5.87 -10.26
CA ASN A 115 24.70 4.75 -11.20
C ASN A 115 23.74 3.58 -10.88
N THR A 116 22.82 3.76 -9.93
CA THR A 116 21.83 2.73 -9.60
C THR A 116 20.87 2.51 -10.77
N SER A 117 20.76 1.27 -11.23
CA SER A 117 19.86 0.85 -12.31
C SER A 117 18.51 0.31 -11.83
N LEU A 118 18.23 0.34 -10.51
CA LEU A 118 16.98 -0.15 -9.94
C LEU A 118 15.81 0.75 -10.38
N PRO A 119 14.64 0.18 -10.75
CA PRO A 119 13.47 0.93 -11.21
C PRO A 119 12.71 1.62 -10.06
N ILE A 120 13.36 2.55 -9.35
CA ILE A 120 12.79 3.31 -8.23
C ILE A 120 12.60 4.76 -8.66
N PHE A 121 11.36 5.23 -8.61
CA PHE A 121 10.96 6.58 -9.00
C PHE A 121 10.42 7.31 -7.77
N ILE A 122 10.87 8.53 -7.51
CA ILE A 122 10.47 9.29 -6.33
C ILE A 122 9.98 10.67 -6.73
N SER A 123 8.81 11.03 -6.23
CA SER A 123 8.29 12.39 -6.23
C SER A 123 8.40 12.96 -4.82
N SER A 124 9.12 14.07 -4.64
CA SER A 124 9.29 14.74 -3.34
C SER A 124 8.66 16.13 -3.39
N PHE A 125 7.81 16.45 -2.41
CA PHE A 125 7.11 17.74 -2.32
C PHE A 125 6.33 18.17 -3.58
N SER A 126 5.93 17.22 -4.43
CA SER A 126 5.11 17.47 -5.60
C SER A 126 3.66 17.73 -5.20
N GLY A 127 3.32 19.00 -4.94
CA GLY A 127 1.95 19.39 -4.55
C GLY A 127 1.87 20.73 -3.82
N LEU A 128 2.99 21.25 -3.32
CA LEU A 128 3.03 22.55 -2.66
C LEU A 128 3.24 23.68 -3.68
N LYS A 129 2.17 24.41 -4.04
CA LYS A 129 2.30 25.74 -4.66
C LYS A 129 2.54 26.78 -3.57
N ILE A 130 3.74 27.36 -3.54
CA ILE A 130 4.01 28.57 -2.75
C ILE A 130 3.38 29.75 -3.51
N ASP A 131 2.20 30.20 -3.09
CA ASP A 131 1.62 31.43 -3.61
C ASP A 131 2.45 32.64 -3.14
N LYS A 132 2.65 33.63 -4.01
CA LYS A 132 3.47 34.85 -3.79
C LYS A 132 3.06 35.65 -2.54
N LYS A 133 1.94 35.30 -1.90
CA LYS A 133 1.45 35.84 -0.63
C LYS A 133 1.90 35.08 0.64
N ARG A 134 2.90 34.19 0.57
CA ARG A 134 3.39 33.38 1.71
C ARG A 134 2.29 32.55 2.40
N ARG A 135 1.30 32.08 1.64
CA ARG A 135 0.32 31.10 2.12
C ARG A 135 0.71 29.73 1.57
N ILE A 136 0.92 28.77 2.46
CA ILE A 136 1.06 27.36 2.10
C ILE A 136 -0.35 26.80 2.06
N GLY A 137 -0.81 26.35 0.89
CA GLY A 137 -2.07 25.64 0.71
C GLY A 137 -1.81 24.22 0.23
N ILE A 138 -2.47 23.24 0.83
CA ILE A 138 -2.56 21.87 0.33
C ILE A 138 -3.83 21.82 -0.52
N TYR A 139 -3.69 21.52 -1.81
CA TYR A 139 -4.82 21.31 -2.71
C TYR A 139 -4.80 19.84 -3.14
N THR A 140 -5.84 19.10 -2.75
CA THR A 140 -6.14 17.72 -3.18
C THR A 140 -6.98 17.73 -4.44
#